data_AF-A0A5N9CZU4-F1
#
_entry.id   AF-A0A5N9CZU4-F1
#
_cell.length_a   1.000
_cell.length_b   1.000
_cell.length_c   1.000
_cell.angle_alpha   90.00
_cell.angle_beta   90.00
_cell.angle_gamma   90.00
#
_symmetry.space_group_name_H-M   'P 1'
#
loop_
_entity.id
_entity.type
_entity.pdbx_description
1 polymer ?
#
loop_
_entity_poly.entity_id
_entity_poly.type
_entity_poly.pdbx_seq_one_letter_code
_entity_poly.pdbx_strand_id
1 'polypeptide(L)'
;MTVPPFIDTHHHLWDLENNPYPWLMEPIDHFVGDYSAIRKSWLIGDLHKGAKDIPLRKSVHVQAEWDHNVDPVGETAWLQSVADDPGSRGMPNAIIAYANLSDPNVEGVLERHAEHQNWRGIRHMLNWSDDRPNFRFAEAGDLMRDPQWRSGFKLLEVFGGSFEVQIWPWQLEDAARLANDIPEVQI
;
A
#
# COMPACT_ATOMS: atom_id res chain seq x y z
N MET A 1 4.51 -16.33 28.87
CA MET A 1 4.45 -16.92 27.51
C MET A 1 5.33 -16.08 26.61
N THR A 2 6.21 -16.69 25.80
CA THR A 2 7.04 -15.97 24.82
C THR A 2 6.31 -15.91 23.49
N VAL A 3 6.27 -14.74 22.86
CA VAL A 3 5.71 -14.57 21.52
C VAL A 3 6.55 -15.39 20.52
N PRO A 4 5.95 -16.20 19.63
CA PRO A 4 6.70 -16.92 18.61
C PRO A 4 7.25 -15.95 17.55
N PRO A 5 8.31 -16.32 16.81
CA PRO A 5 8.77 -15.54 15.66
C PRO A 5 7.64 -15.28 14.66
N PHE A 6 7.53 -14.06 14.17
CA PHE A 6 6.41 -13.64 13.34
C PHE A 6 6.85 -12.73 12.18
N ILE A 7 5.91 -12.53 11.25
CA ILE A 7 6.03 -11.58 10.14
C ILE A 7 5.09 -10.42 10.48
N ASP A 8 5.61 -9.19 10.44
CA ASP A 8 4.74 -8.02 10.45
C ASP A 8 4.18 -7.84 9.04
N THR A 9 2.90 -8.17 8.86
CA THR A 9 2.26 -8.21 7.53
C THR A 9 1.76 -6.84 7.08
N HIS A 10 1.88 -5.80 7.91
CA HIS A 10 1.45 -4.45 7.54
C HIS A 10 2.15 -3.40 8.39
N HIS A 11 3.17 -2.77 7.82
CA HIS A 11 3.73 -1.53 8.34
C HIS A 11 3.97 -0.52 7.21
N HIS A 12 4.35 0.69 7.60
CA HIS A 12 4.70 1.76 6.69
C HIS A 12 6.09 2.28 7.05
N LEU A 13 6.87 2.60 6.02
CA LEU A 13 8.09 3.38 6.11
C LEU A 13 7.89 4.62 5.24
N TRP A 14 8.41 5.76 5.67
CA TRP A 14 8.45 6.99 4.88
C TRP A 14 9.69 7.81 5.25
N ASP A 15 10.34 8.37 4.24
CA ASP A 15 11.44 9.32 4.39
C ASP A 15 11.00 10.70 3.90
N LEU A 16 10.57 11.56 4.82
CA LEU A 16 10.04 12.88 4.49
C LEU A 16 11.14 13.87 4.06
N GLU A 17 12.41 13.53 4.20
CA GLU A 17 13.50 14.40 3.76
C GLU A 17 13.79 14.22 2.26
N ASN A 18 13.59 13.00 1.74
CA ASN A 18 14.05 12.61 0.40
C ASN A 18 12.91 12.23 -0.56
N ASN A 19 11.71 11.94 -0.05
CA ASN A 19 10.62 11.35 -0.83
C ASN A 19 9.30 12.12 -0.65
N PRO A 20 8.45 12.21 -1.69
CA PRO A 20 7.21 12.97 -1.65
C PRO A 20 6.07 12.21 -0.96
N TYR A 21 5.70 12.70 0.23
CA TYR A 21 4.50 12.25 0.98
C TYR A 21 3.67 13.46 1.39
N PRO A 22 2.90 14.07 0.47
CA PRO A 22 2.23 15.35 0.70
C PRO A 22 1.35 15.37 1.95
N TRP A 23 0.64 14.26 2.23
CA TRP A 23 -0.24 14.15 3.40
C TRP A 23 0.51 14.17 4.74
N LEU A 24 1.79 13.78 4.78
CA LEU A 24 2.65 13.87 5.97
C LEU A 24 3.41 15.20 6.05
N MET A 25 3.76 15.78 4.91
CA MET A 25 4.50 17.04 4.83
C MET A 25 3.63 18.25 5.13
N GLU A 26 2.40 18.25 4.64
CA GLU A 26 1.43 19.32 4.83
C GLU A 26 0.27 18.85 5.73
N PRO A 27 -0.17 19.64 6.72
CA PRO A 27 -1.31 19.27 7.53
C PRO A 27 -2.58 19.29 6.68
N ILE A 28 -3.30 18.17 6.67
CA ILE A 28 -4.63 18.07 6.08
C ILE A 28 -5.69 17.82 7.16
N ASP A 29 -6.95 18.12 6.85
CA ASP A 29 -8.09 17.71 7.68
C ASP A 29 -8.27 16.20 7.55
N HIS A 30 -7.59 15.45 8.42
CA HIS A 30 -7.54 14.00 8.37
C HIS A 30 -8.63 13.39 9.27
N PHE A 31 -9.27 12.31 8.81
CA PHE A 31 -10.36 11.65 9.53
C PHE A 31 -9.99 11.13 10.93
N VAL A 32 -8.69 10.90 11.17
CA VAL A 32 -8.15 10.45 12.47
C VAL A 32 -7.90 11.59 13.47
N GLY A 33 -8.10 12.84 13.05
CA GLY A 33 -7.78 14.02 13.84
C GLY A 33 -6.29 14.38 13.77
N ASP A 34 -5.72 14.86 14.88
CA ASP A 34 -4.33 15.29 14.95
C ASP A 34 -3.35 14.13 14.80
N TYR A 35 -2.60 14.14 13.71
CA TYR A 35 -1.56 13.15 13.37
C TYR A 35 -0.15 13.76 13.36
N SER A 36 0.04 14.94 13.97
CA SER A 36 1.34 15.64 14.03
C SER A 36 2.48 14.79 14.58
N ALA A 37 2.18 13.84 15.48
CA ALA A 37 3.17 12.94 16.07
C ALA A 37 3.88 12.03 15.05
N ILE A 38 3.24 11.74 13.91
CA ILE A 38 3.77 10.86 12.84
C ILE A 38 4.29 11.64 11.62
N ARG A 39 4.14 12.97 11.59
CA ARG A 39 4.64 13.85 10.52
C ARG A 39 6.15 14.08 10.63
N LYS A 40 6.90 12.98 10.60
CA LYS A 40 8.37 12.89 10.66
C LYS A 40 8.77 11.59 9.99
N SER A 41 10.00 11.49 9.47
CA SER A 41 10.50 10.25 8.90
C SER A 41 10.39 9.07 9.87
N TRP A 42 10.01 7.91 9.33
CA TRP A 42 9.97 6.64 10.02
C TRP A 42 10.64 5.60 9.12
N LEU A 43 11.87 5.24 9.46
CA LEU A 43 12.76 4.47 8.59
C LEU A 43 12.93 3.04 9.12
N ILE A 44 13.63 2.20 8.35
CA ILE A 44 13.86 0.80 8.73
C ILE A 44 14.59 0.66 10.08
N GLY A 45 15.45 1.62 10.42
CA GLY A 45 16.11 1.67 11.72
C GLY A 45 15.14 1.88 12.89
N ASP A 46 14.07 2.65 12.68
CA ASP A 46 13.01 2.87 13.66
C ASP A 46 12.17 1.61 13.86
N LEU A 47 11.84 0.89 12.78
CA LEU A 47 11.20 -0.43 12.85
C LEU A 47 12.04 -1.41 13.69
N HIS A 48 13.34 -1.52 13.39
CA HIS A 48 14.25 -2.41 14.15
C HIS A 48 14.35 -2.02 15.63
N LYS A 49 14.37 -0.72 15.93
CA LYS A 49 14.41 -0.21 17.30
C LYS A 49 13.10 -0.50 18.05
N GLY A 50 11.96 -0.31 17.39
CA GLY A 50 10.64 -0.60 17.95
C GLY A 50 10.42 -2.09 18.18
N ALA A 51 10.94 -2.93 17.29
CA ALA A 51 10.81 -4.38 17.34
C ALA A 51 11.94 -5.10 18.13
N LYS A 52 12.85 -4.37 18.78
CA LYS A 52 14.08 -4.94 19.36
C LYS A 52 13.84 -6.08 20.37
N ASP A 53 12.71 -6.05 21.09
CA ASP A 53 12.38 -6.97 22.18
C ASP A 53 11.36 -8.05 21.74
N ILE A 54 10.96 -8.06 20.45
CA ILE A 54 10.02 -9.02 19.89
C ILE A 54 10.65 -9.75 18.69
N PRO A 55 10.27 -11.02 18.41
CA PRO A 55 10.97 -11.83 17.41
C PRO A 55 10.48 -11.56 15.98
N LEU A 56 10.55 -10.31 15.52
CA LEU A 56 10.24 -9.92 14.14
C LEU A 56 11.24 -10.57 13.17
N ARG A 57 10.73 -11.33 12.19
CA ARG A 57 11.56 -12.05 11.20
C ARG A 57 11.52 -11.48 9.80
N LYS A 58 10.34 -11.02 9.39
CA LYS A 58 10.11 -10.41 8.09
C LYS A 58 9.09 -9.30 8.23
N SER A 59 9.04 -8.41 7.26
CA SER A 59 8.02 -7.37 7.24
C SER A 59 7.47 -7.12 5.84
N VAL A 60 6.23 -6.65 5.77
CA VAL A 60 5.53 -6.26 4.54
C VAL A 60 5.22 -4.77 4.64
N HIS A 61 5.82 -3.98 3.74
CA HIS A 61 5.44 -2.59 3.59
C HIS A 61 4.20 -2.50 2.70
N VAL A 62 3.24 -1.69 3.11
CA VAL A 62 2.09 -1.31 2.28
C VAL A 62 2.22 0.16 1.94
N GLN A 63 1.92 0.55 0.70
CA GLN A 63 2.08 1.91 0.18
C GLN A 63 1.61 2.96 1.20
N ALA A 64 2.32 4.08 1.29
CA ALA A 64 2.09 5.09 2.31
C ALA A 64 1.60 6.43 1.73
N GLU A 65 0.76 6.37 0.70
CA GLU A 65 0.21 7.52 -0.04
C GLU A 65 1.33 8.45 -0.53
N TRP A 66 2.28 7.83 -1.25
CA TRP A 66 3.24 8.54 -2.10
C TRP A 66 2.52 9.51 -3.03
N ASP A 67 3.13 10.64 -3.40
CA ASP A 67 2.47 11.62 -4.28
C ASP A 67 2.01 10.99 -5.61
N HIS A 68 0.70 10.92 -5.82
CA HIS A 68 0.10 10.34 -7.02
C HIS A 68 0.32 11.17 -8.29
N ASN A 69 0.88 12.39 -8.18
CA ASN A 69 1.26 13.22 -9.34
C ASN A 69 2.67 12.93 -9.86
N VAL A 70 3.45 12.13 -9.14
CA VAL A 70 4.75 11.66 -9.61
C VAL A 70 4.67 10.18 -9.98
N ASP A 71 5.80 9.61 -10.39
CA ASP A 71 5.89 8.22 -10.77
C ASP A 71 5.53 7.27 -9.60
N PRO A 72 4.46 6.45 -9.70
CA PRO A 72 4.01 5.58 -8.62
C PRO A 72 4.99 4.44 -8.30
N VAL A 73 5.90 4.11 -9.22
CA VAL A 73 6.95 3.12 -8.99
C VAL A 73 8.07 3.66 -8.10
N GLY A 74 8.12 4.99 -7.89
CA GLY A 74 9.13 5.64 -7.06
C GLY A 74 9.19 5.10 -5.62
N GLU A 75 8.03 4.88 -4.99
CA GLU A 75 7.96 4.29 -3.65
C GLU A 75 8.51 2.85 -3.63
N THR A 76 8.09 2.01 -4.59
CA THR A 76 8.56 0.63 -4.74
C THR A 76 10.07 0.56 -4.93
N ALA A 77 10.61 1.41 -5.80
CA ALA A 77 12.05 1.49 -6.07
C ALA A 77 12.85 1.89 -4.83
N TRP A 78 12.36 2.89 -4.08
CA TRP A 78 12.97 3.30 -2.83
C TRP A 78 12.94 2.17 -1.79
N LEU A 79 11.79 1.50 -1.60
CA LEU A 79 11.65 0.40 -0.65
C LEU A 79 12.50 -0.82 -1.00
N GLN A 80 12.65 -1.12 -2.30
CA GLN A 80 13.58 -2.15 -2.75
C GLN A 80 15.01 -1.78 -2.36
N SER A 81 15.43 -0.52 -2.55
CA SER A 81 16.76 -0.06 -2.14
C SER A 81 16.97 -0.16 -0.63
N VAL A 82 15.93 0.08 0.17
CA VAL A 82 15.95 -0.14 1.63
C VAL A 82 16.17 -1.62 1.95
N ALA A 83 15.45 -2.52 1.28
CA ALA A 83 15.61 -3.96 1.51
C ALA A 83 16.98 -4.50 1.06
N ASP A 84 17.56 -3.92 0.01
CA ASP A 84 18.87 -4.30 -0.52
C ASP A 84 20.03 -3.85 0.40
N ASP A 85 19.81 -2.83 1.23
CA ASP A 85 20.79 -2.40 2.24
C ASP A 85 21.04 -3.51 3.28
N PRO A 86 22.29 -3.96 3.50
CA PRO A 86 22.58 -5.05 4.46
C PRO A 86 22.13 -4.75 5.90
N GLY A 87 22.09 -3.48 6.30
CA GLY A 87 21.62 -3.01 7.59
C GLY A 87 20.12 -3.17 7.81
N SER A 88 19.34 -3.30 6.73
CA SER A 88 17.91 -3.57 6.80
C SER A 88 17.58 -4.99 7.25
N ARG A 89 18.55 -5.92 7.15
CA ARG A 89 18.37 -7.36 7.34
C ARG A 89 17.38 -7.96 6.33
N GLY A 90 17.31 -7.38 5.13
CA GLY A 90 16.46 -7.80 4.03
C GLY A 90 15.00 -7.34 4.15
N MET A 91 14.72 -6.29 4.93
CA MET A 91 13.37 -5.76 5.15
C MET A 91 13.16 -4.41 4.42
N PRO A 92 11.96 -4.16 3.86
CA PRO A 92 10.80 -5.05 3.84
C PRO A 92 10.99 -6.22 2.87
N ASN A 93 10.43 -7.38 3.23
CA ASN A 93 10.50 -8.61 2.43
C ASN A 93 9.42 -8.69 1.35
N ALA A 94 8.36 -7.89 1.51
CA ALA A 94 7.32 -7.70 0.51
C ALA A 94 6.88 -6.24 0.49
N ILE A 95 6.51 -5.76 -0.69
CA ILE A 95 6.03 -4.40 -0.95
C ILE A 95 4.67 -4.53 -1.63
N ILE A 96 3.65 -3.97 -1.00
CA ILE A 96 2.33 -3.76 -1.60
C ILE A 96 2.31 -2.30 -2.07
N ALA A 97 2.50 -2.09 -3.37
CA ALA A 97 2.70 -0.78 -3.95
C ALA A 97 1.38 -0.06 -4.29
N TYR A 98 1.45 1.18 -4.74
CA TYR A 98 0.31 1.87 -5.33
C TYR A 98 0.33 1.76 -6.87
N ALA A 99 -0.84 1.59 -7.47
CA ALA A 99 -1.09 1.83 -8.89
C ALA A 99 -2.56 2.25 -9.04
N ASN A 100 -2.82 3.24 -9.91
CA ASN A 100 -4.18 3.60 -10.27
C ASN A 100 -4.75 2.56 -11.24
N LEU A 101 -5.57 1.63 -10.72
CA LEU A 101 -6.14 0.55 -11.53
C LEU A 101 -7.20 1.03 -12.54
N SER A 102 -7.66 2.28 -12.42
CA SER A 102 -8.53 2.92 -13.41
C SER A 102 -7.78 3.50 -14.61
N ASP A 103 -6.44 3.59 -14.58
CA ASP A 103 -5.65 4.09 -15.71
C ASP A 103 -5.65 3.04 -16.85
N PRO A 104 -6.05 3.40 -18.08
CA PRO A 104 -5.95 2.51 -19.25
C PRO A 104 -4.53 1.99 -19.52
N ASN A 105 -3.49 2.66 -19.02
CA ASN A 105 -2.09 2.29 -19.19
C ASN A 105 -1.49 1.59 -17.95
N VAL A 106 -2.31 1.19 -16.97
CA VAL A 106 -1.83 0.61 -15.70
C VAL A 106 -0.98 -0.64 -15.89
N GLU A 107 -1.17 -1.40 -16.98
CA GLU A 107 -0.34 -2.57 -17.30
C GLU A 107 1.15 -2.23 -17.34
N GLY A 108 1.54 -1.12 -17.96
CA GLY A 108 2.93 -0.68 -18.00
C GLY A 108 3.47 -0.23 -16.64
N VAL A 109 2.60 0.22 -15.74
CA VAL A 109 2.98 0.54 -14.34
C VAL A 109 3.20 -0.76 -13.55
N LEU A 110 2.35 -1.76 -13.73
CA LEU A 110 2.48 -3.06 -13.08
C LEU A 110 3.73 -3.81 -13.56
N GLU A 111 4.04 -3.77 -14.86
CA GLU A 111 5.28 -4.34 -15.42
C GLU A 111 6.51 -3.77 -14.71
N ARG A 112 6.56 -2.45 -14.54
CA ARG A 112 7.66 -1.76 -13.85
C ARG A 112 7.72 -2.09 -12.36
N HIS A 113 6.59 -2.21 -11.68
CA HIS A 113 6.57 -2.68 -10.29
C HIS A 113 7.13 -4.11 -10.18
N ALA A 114 6.79 -4.99 -11.11
CA ALA A 114 7.22 -6.38 -11.14
C ALA A 114 8.72 -6.57 -11.39
N GLU A 115 9.44 -5.54 -11.87
CA GLU A 115 10.90 -5.52 -11.94
C GLU A 115 11.57 -5.55 -10.55
N HIS A 116 10.85 -5.16 -9.49
CA HIS A 116 11.35 -5.13 -8.12
C HIS A 116 11.10 -6.46 -7.42
N GLN A 117 12.18 -7.13 -6.99
CA GLN A 117 12.14 -8.48 -6.41
C GLN A 117 11.14 -8.64 -5.25
N ASN A 118 10.97 -7.61 -4.42
CA ASN A 118 10.11 -7.64 -3.25
C ASN A 118 8.68 -7.16 -3.54
N TRP A 119 8.34 -6.72 -4.75
CA TRP A 119 6.95 -6.37 -5.08
C TRP A 119 6.04 -7.60 -5.02
N ARG A 120 4.87 -7.47 -4.37
CA ARG A 120 3.92 -8.57 -4.19
C ARG A 120 2.47 -8.21 -4.47
N GLY A 121 2.15 -6.95 -4.76
CA GLY A 121 0.77 -6.56 -4.98
C GLY A 121 0.55 -5.08 -4.97
N ILE A 122 -0.72 -4.70 -5.06
CA ILE A 122 -1.17 -3.31 -5.10
C ILE A 122 -2.19 -3.03 -3.99
N ARG A 123 -2.11 -1.83 -3.42
CA ARG A 123 -3.21 -1.19 -2.69
C ARG A 123 -3.61 0.09 -3.40
N HIS A 124 -4.80 0.08 -3.98
CA HIS A 124 -5.54 1.28 -4.40
C HIS A 124 -6.66 1.45 -3.38
N MET A 125 -6.59 2.48 -2.53
CA MET A 125 -7.59 2.65 -1.46
C MET A 125 -8.98 2.86 -2.05
N LEU A 126 -9.97 2.14 -1.53
CA LEU A 126 -11.33 2.12 -2.08
C LEU A 126 -12.34 2.80 -1.16
N ASN A 127 -11.90 3.36 -0.04
CA ASN A 127 -12.72 4.03 0.98
C ASN A 127 -13.58 5.15 0.37
N TRP A 128 -14.90 4.99 0.42
CA TRP A 128 -15.86 6.00 -0.02
C TRP A 128 -17.08 6.11 0.90
N SER A 129 -17.55 7.34 1.12
CA SER A 129 -18.79 7.66 1.82
C SER A 129 -19.57 8.71 1.03
N ASP A 130 -20.84 8.42 0.76
CA ASP A 130 -21.74 9.38 0.09
C ASP A 130 -22.08 10.56 1.00
N ASP A 131 -22.24 10.32 2.30
CA ASP A 131 -22.67 11.29 3.31
C ASP A 131 -21.53 12.11 3.93
N ARG A 132 -20.28 11.62 3.89
CA ARG A 132 -19.13 12.25 4.57
C ARG A 132 -17.95 12.42 3.61
N PRO A 133 -17.78 13.62 3.04
CA PRO A 133 -16.68 13.90 2.12
C PRO A 133 -15.28 13.61 2.70
N ASN A 134 -15.07 13.81 4.00
CA ASN A 134 -13.80 13.53 4.69
C ASN A 134 -13.50 12.02 4.90
N PHE A 135 -14.40 11.13 4.49
CA PHE A 135 -14.20 9.67 4.45
C PHE A 135 -14.01 9.15 3.01
N ARG A 136 -13.79 10.03 2.03
CA ARG A 136 -13.53 9.65 0.64
C ARG A 136 -12.02 9.67 0.40
N PHE A 137 -11.41 8.48 0.35
CA PHE A 137 -10.01 8.34 -0.05
C PHE A 137 -9.85 7.77 -1.46
N ALA A 138 -10.93 7.21 -2.01
CA ALA A 138 -11.05 6.85 -3.41
C ALA A 138 -11.61 8.01 -4.25
N GLU A 139 -11.38 7.96 -5.56
CA GLU A 139 -11.87 8.94 -6.53
C GLU A 139 -13.37 8.79 -6.82
N ALA A 140 -13.93 7.59 -6.62
CA ALA A 140 -15.34 7.28 -6.82
C ALA A 140 -15.82 6.16 -5.87
N GLY A 141 -17.13 6.11 -5.62
CA GLY A 141 -17.74 5.15 -4.70
C GLY A 141 -18.01 3.76 -5.27
N ASP A 142 -17.92 3.62 -6.59
CA ASP A 142 -18.30 2.43 -7.34
C ASP A 142 -17.12 1.78 -8.09
N LEU A 143 -15.87 2.13 -7.75
CA LEU A 143 -14.66 1.58 -8.40
C LEU A 143 -14.65 0.04 -8.48
N MET A 144 -15.09 -0.67 -7.43
CA MET A 144 -15.16 -2.15 -7.46
C MET A 144 -16.13 -2.72 -8.51
N ARG A 145 -17.06 -1.91 -9.01
CA ARG A 145 -18.05 -2.24 -10.05
C ARG A 145 -17.65 -1.66 -11.41
N ASP A 146 -16.75 -0.68 -11.42
CA ASP A 146 -16.31 0.00 -12.64
C ASP A 146 -15.56 -0.98 -13.58
N PRO A 147 -15.97 -1.11 -14.85
CA PRO A 147 -15.35 -2.06 -15.76
C PRO A 147 -13.87 -1.79 -16.05
N GLN A 148 -13.46 -0.51 -16.09
CA GLN A 148 -12.07 -0.13 -16.36
C GLN A 148 -11.19 -0.48 -15.16
N TRP A 149 -11.60 -0.10 -13.94
CA TRP A 149 -10.89 -0.46 -12.72
C TRP A 149 -10.76 -1.98 -12.55
N ARG A 150 -11.85 -2.72 -12.82
CA ARG A 150 -11.84 -4.20 -12.79
C ARG A 150 -10.92 -4.81 -13.84
N SER A 151 -10.73 -4.15 -14.99
CA SER A 151 -9.74 -4.57 -15.99
C SER A 151 -8.32 -4.42 -15.46
N GLY A 152 -8.00 -3.30 -14.80
CA GLY A 152 -6.72 -3.09 -14.14
C GLY A 152 -6.47 -4.07 -12.99
N PHE A 153 -7.48 -4.30 -12.15
CA PHE A 153 -7.44 -5.27 -11.06
C PHE A 153 -7.10 -6.69 -11.54
N LYS A 154 -7.68 -7.14 -12.66
CA LYS A 154 -7.38 -8.47 -13.23
C LYS A 154 -5.93 -8.66 -13.65
N LEU A 155 -5.23 -7.58 -14.03
CA LEU A 155 -3.82 -7.66 -14.40
C LEU A 155 -2.93 -8.10 -13.22
N LEU A 156 -3.38 -7.92 -11.98
CA LEU A 156 -2.61 -8.39 -10.82
C LEU A 156 -2.34 -9.89 -10.89
N GLU A 157 -3.30 -10.70 -11.37
CA GLU A 157 -3.06 -12.14 -11.56
C GLU A 157 -2.00 -12.41 -12.62
N VAL A 158 -2.02 -11.67 -13.74
CA VAL A 158 -1.04 -11.80 -14.84
C VAL A 158 0.39 -11.57 -14.34
N PHE A 159 0.57 -10.60 -13.44
CA PHE A 159 1.87 -10.29 -12.83
C PHE A 159 2.14 -11.06 -11.52
N GLY A 160 1.22 -11.92 -11.07
CA GLY A 160 1.33 -12.69 -9.82
C GLY A 160 1.25 -11.86 -8.54
N GLY A 161 0.65 -10.67 -8.60
CA GLY A 161 0.42 -9.78 -7.47
C GLY A 161 -0.93 -10.02 -6.78
N SER A 162 -0.99 -9.71 -5.48
CA SER A 162 -2.24 -9.64 -4.72
C SER A 162 -2.80 -8.22 -4.67
N PHE A 163 -4.05 -8.07 -4.22
CA PHE A 163 -4.66 -6.79 -3.91
C PHE A 163 -4.89 -6.65 -2.41
N GLU A 164 -4.39 -5.57 -1.79
CA GLU A 164 -4.68 -5.28 -0.38
C GLU A 164 -5.94 -4.42 -0.31
N VAL A 165 -7.00 -4.98 0.30
CA VAL A 165 -8.30 -4.31 0.40
C VAL A 165 -8.34 -3.35 1.57
N GLN A 166 -8.40 -2.06 1.25
CA GLN A 166 -8.76 -1.01 2.19
C GLN A 166 -10.10 -0.39 1.80
N ILE A 167 -11.10 -0.57 2.66
CA ILE A 167 -12.49 -0.14 2.46
C ILE A 167 -13.16 0.25 3.79
N TRP A 168 -14.31 0.90 3.72
CA TRP A 168 -15.20 1.02 4.87
C TRP A 168 -16.10 -0.21 5.06
N PRO A 169 -16.64 -0.43 6.28
CA PRO A 169 -17.51 -1.58 6.54
C PRO A 169 -18.73 -1.70 5.62
N TRP A 170 -19.33 -0.59 5.18
CA TRP A 170 -20.48 -0.61 4.28
C TRP A 170 -20.15 -1.00 2.83
N GLN A 171 -18.86 -1.08 2.48
CA GLN A 171 -18.40 -1.52 1.17
C GLN A 171 -18.03 -3.03 1.14
N LEU A 172 -18.16 -3.74 2.28
CA LEU A 172 -17.81 -5.16 2.38
C LEU A 172 -18.55 -6.07 1.39
N GLU A 173 -19.82 -5.76 1.09
CA GLU A 173 -20.58 -6.55 0.10
C GLU A 173 -20.02 -6.41 -1.32
N ASP A 174 -19.56 -5.21 -1.70
CA ASP A 174 -18.93 -5.00 -3.01
C ASP A 174 -17.58 -5.70 -3.10
N ALA A 175 -16.78 -5.66 -2.02
CA ALA A 175 -15.51 -6.37 -1.97
C ALA A 175 -15.71 -7.90 -2.04
N ALA A 176 -16.71 -8.43 -1.35
CA ALA A 176 -17.07 -9.84 -1.45
C ALA A 176 -17.54 -10.22 -2.87
N ARG A 177 -18.31 -9.35 -3.55
CA ARG A 177 -18.68 -9.57 -4.96
C ARG A 177 -17.46 -9.55 -5.88
N LEU A 178 -16.55 -8.58 -5.71
CA LEU A 178 -15.30 -8.50 -6.47
C LEU A 178 -14.47 -9.80 -6.33
N ALA A 179 -14.27 -10.27 -5.09
CA ALA A 179 -13.53 -11.49 -4.80
C ALA A 179 -14.17 -12.75 -5.43
N ASN A 180 -15.51 -12.82 -5.47
CA ASN A 180 -16.22 -13.94 -6.08
C ASN A 180 -16.23 -13.89 -7.62
N ASP A 181 -16.30 -12.70 -8.20
CA ASP A 181 -16.35 -12.52 -9.66
C ASP A 181 -14.98 -12.70 -10.33
N ILE A 182 -13.89 -12.47 -9.58
CA ILE A 182 -12.51 -12.51 -10.07
C ILE A 182 -11.65 -13.26 -9.03
N PRO A 183 -11.90 -14.56 -8.81
CA PRO A 183 -11.23 -15.34 -7.77
C PRO A 183 -9.75 -15.62 -8.08
N GLU A 184 -9.31 -15.34 -9.30
CA GLU A 184 -7.93 -15.54 -9.73
C GLU A 184 -6.97 -14.51 -9.11
N VAL A 185 -7.49 -13.33 -8.73
CA VAL A 185 -6.70 -12.31 -8.01
C VAL A 185 -6.83 -12.54 -6.51
N GLN A 186 -5.70 -12.80 -5.85
CA GLN A 186 -5.67 -12.92 -4.39
C GLN A 186 -5.96 -11.57 -3.73
N ILE A 187 -6.88 -11.59 -2.77
CA ILE A 187 -7.21 -10.48 -1.86
C ILE A 187 -6.83 -10.88 -0.43
#